data_AF-A0A9D9K381-F1
#
_entry.id   AF-A0A9D9K381-F1
#
_cell.length_a   1.000
_cell.length_b   1.000
_cell.length_c   1.000
_cell.angle_alpha   90.00
_cell.angle_beta   90.00
_cell.angle_gamma   90.00
#
_symmetry.space_group_name_H-M   'P 1'
#
loop_
_entity.id
_entity.type
_entity.pdbx_description
1 polymer ?
#
loop_
_entity_poly.entity_id
_entity_poly.type
_entity_poly.pdbx_seq_one_letter_code
_entity_poly.pdbx_strand_id
1 'polypeptide(L)' 'MRVPIPAATVTIGRAHDSTILISDPKVSRRHLRLTWNGAAFVAEDVGSSGGTLLNGMPLRKPTILRP' A
#
# COMPACT_ATOMS: atom_id res chain seq x y z
N MET A 1 10.24 -9.05 -6.18
CA MET A 1 10.04 -9.44 -4.77
C MET A 1 8.58 -9.83 -4.59
N ARG A 2 8.30 -10.95 -3.93
CA ARG A 2 6.94 -11.33 -3.51
C ARG A 2 6.95 -11.37 -1.98
N VAL A 3 5.96 -10.77 -1.35
CA VAL A 3 5.83 -10.74 0.11
C VAL A 3 4.49 -11.38 0.48
N PRO A 4 4.48 -12.42 1.33
CA PRO A 4 3.22 -12.92 1.87
C PRO A 4 2.61 -11.86 2.79
N ILE A 5 1.35 -11.53 2.56
CA ILE A 5 0.62 -10.55 3.38
C ILE A 5 -0.44 -11.26 4.24
N PRO A 6 -0.46 -11.04 5.56
CA PRO A 6 -1.48 -11.60 6.43
C PRO A 6 -2.84 -10.93 6.16
N ALA A 7 -3.94 -11.59 6.55
CA ALA A 7 -5.30 -11.06 6.50
C ALA A 7 -5.51 -9.97 7.58
N ALA A 8 -4.71 -8.91 7.51
CA ALA A 8 -4.66 -7.79 8.46
C ALA A 8 -4.30 -6.50 7.71
N THR A 9 -4.20 -5.40 8.45
CA THR A 9 -3.69 -4.14 7.91
C THR A 9 -2.19 -4.25 7.66
N VAL A 10 -1.76 -3.91 6.43
CA VAL A 10 -0.37 -3.90 5.99
C VAL A 10 -0.02 -2.48 5.55
N THR A 11 1.04 -1.92 6.11
CA THR A 11 1.56 -0.61 5.71
C THR A 11 2.78 -0.77 4.82
N ILE A 12 2.85 0.03 3.76
CA ILE A 12 3.94 0.05 2.80
C ILE A 12 4.51 1.47 2.78
N GLY A 13 5.83 1.59 2.93
CA GLY A 13 6.51 2.87 2.94
C GLY A 13 7.98 2.74 3.32
N ARG A 14 8.70 3.87 3.33
CA ARG A 14 10.13 3.90 3.70
C ARG A 14 10.39 4.02 5.20
N ALA A 15 9.36 4.18 6.02
CA ALA A 15 9.54 4.27 7.46
C ALA A 15 9.79 2.88 8.05
N HIS A 16 10.68 2.78 9.04
CA HIS A 16 11.06 1.51 9.66
C HIS A 16 9.91 0.81 10.39
N ASP A 17 8.81 1.52 10.70
CA ASP A 17 7.57 0.98 11.26
C ASP A 17 6.60 0.44 10.19
N SER A 18 6.97 0.44 8.91
CA SER A 18 6.14 -0.12 7.84
C SER A 18 6.23 -1.65 7.82
N THR A 19 5.09 -2.33 7.65
CA THR A 19 5.06 -3.79 7.49
C THR A 19 5.91 -4.24 6.30
N ILE A 20 5.85 -3.49 5.20
CA ILE A 20 6.71 -3.66 4.03
C ILE A 20 7.54 -2.40 3.89
N LEU A 21 8.80 -2.50 4.30
CA LEU A 21 9.79 -1.44 4.16
C LEU A 21 10.29 -1.38 2.72
N ILE A 22 10.16 -0.22 2.09
CA ILE A 22 10.80 0.09 0.80
C ILE A 22 11.84 1.18 1.01
N SER A 23 13.12 0.79 0.98
CA SER A 23 14.27 1.69 1.18
C SER A 23 14.59 2.53 -0.06
N ASP A 24 13.60 3.30 -0.56
CA ASP A 24 13.77 4.24 -1.66
C ASP A 24 13.38 5.65 -1.20
N PRO A 25 14.23 6.68 -1.40
CA PRO A 25 13.94 8.05 -1.01
C PRO A 25 12.72 8.67 -1.73
N LYS A 26 12.33 8.15 -2.90
CA LYS A 26 11.12 8.56 -3.63
C LYS A 26 9.84 8.01 -3.00
N VAL A 27 9.94 6.97 -2.18
CA VAL A 27 8.79 6.40 -1.47
C VAL A 27 8.53 7.20 -0.20
N SER A 28 7.25 7.47 0.05
CA SER A 28 6.83 8.21 1.25
C SER A 28 6.99 7.36 2.50
N ARG A 29 7.18 8.00 3.67
CA ARG A 29 7.31 7.29 4.96
C ARG A 29 6.15 6.32 5.19
N ARG A 30 4.93 6.80 4.96
CA ARG A 30 3.71 6.02 4.87
C ARG A 30 3.15 6.30 3.48
N HIS A 31 3.14 5.32 2.60
CA HIS A 31 2.85 5.53 1.18
C HIS A 31 1.52 4.90 0.79
N LEU A 32 1.37 3.61 1.11
CA LEU A 32 0.19 2.83 0.79
C LEU A 32 -0.23 2.00 2.01
N ARG A 33 -1.53 1.87 2.22
CA ARG A 33 -2.13 0.97 3.20
C ARG A 33 -2.98 -0.07 2.48
N LEU A 34 -2.79 -1.33 2.85
CA LEU A 34 -3.68 -2.41 2.48
C LEU A 34 -4.46 -2.83 3.72
N THR A 35 -5.78 -2.88 3.63
CA THR A 35 -6.64 -3.32 4.73
C THR A 35 -7.43 -4.54 4.28
N TRP A 36 -7.35 -5.64 5.04
CA TRP A 36 -8.23 -6.78 4.82
C TRP A 36 -9.63 -6.48 5.36
N ASN A 37 -10.65 -6.57 4.51
CA ASN A 37 -12.04 -6.30 4.92
C ASN A 37 -12.85 -7.57 5.26
N GLY A 38 -12.20 -8.73 5.33
CA GLY A 38 -12.85 -10.03 5.52
C GLY A 38 -12.97 -10.85 4.23
N ALA A 39 -12.93 -10.21 3.06
CA ALA A 39 -13.08 -10.88 1.76
C ALA A 39 -11.98 -10.51 0.76
N ALA A 40 -11.50 -9.26 0.79
CA ALA A 40 -10.46 -8.77 -0.10
C ALA A 40 -9.60 -7.70 0.57
N PHE A 41 -8.43 -7.45 -0.02
CA PHE A 41 -7.62 -6.29 0.34
C PHE A 41 -8.19 -5.03 -0.30
N VAL A 42 -8.25 -3.96 0.49
CA VAL A 42 -8.54 -2.61 0.00
C VAL A 42 -7.23 -1.83 0.01
N ALA A 43 -6.81 -1.34 -1.15
CA ALA A 43 -5.65 -0.47 -1.30
C ALA A 43 -6.05 0.99 -1.16
N GLU A 44 -5.29 1.74 -0.36
CA GLU A 44 -5.48 3.16 -0.11
C GLU A 44 -4.12 3.87 -0.11
N ASP A 45 -3.97 4.87 -0.98
CA ASP A 45 -2.87 5.83 -0.88
C ASP A 45 -3.11 6.74 0.33
N VAL A 46 -2.15 6.82 1.25
CA VAL A 46 -2.30 7.53 2.53
C VAL A 46 -1.70 8.94 2.51
N GLY A 47 -1.68 9.59 1.35
CA GLY A 47 -1.11 10.92 1.16
C GLY A 47 0.36 10.87 0.73
N SER A 48 0.68 9.94 -0.16
CA SER A 48 2.02 9.82 -0.70
C SER A 48 2.40 11.02 -1.59
N SER A 49 3.68 11.39 -1.58
CA SER A 49 4.17 12.57 -2.30
C SER A 49 4.15 12.40 -3.83
N GLY A 50 4.32 11.16 -4.32
CA GLY A 50 4.30 10.83 -5.75
C GLY A 50 2.97 10.27 -6.24
N GLY A 51 2.02 10.01 -5.32
CA GLY A 51 0.83 9.22 -5.60
C GLY A 51 1.13 7.73 -5.80
N THR A 52 0.08 6.92 -5.75
CA THR A 52 0.12 5.49 -6.04
C THR A 52 -0.59 5.23 -7.37
N LEU A 53 0.00 4.37 -8.21
CA LEU A 53 -0.67 3.83 -9.39
C LEU A 53 -1.12 2.39 -9.11
N LEU A 54 -2.37 2.08 -9.44
CA LEU A 54 -2.91 0.73 -9.47
C LEU A 54 -3.23 0.36 -10.91
N ASN A 55 -2.55 -0.66 -11.45
CA ASN A 55 -2.68 -1.09 -12.85
C ASN A 55 -2.52 0.05 -13.87
N GLY A 56 -1.54 0.93 -13.63
CA GLY A 56 -1.25 2.09 -14.48
C GLY A 56 -2.16 3.31 -14.26
N MET A 57 -3.19 3.19 -13.42
CA MET A 57 -4.14 4.28 -13.15
C MET A 57 -3.94 4.87 -11.75
N PRO A 58 -4.06 6.20 -11.57
CA PRO A 58 -3.94 6.81 -10.25
C PRO A 58 -4.96 6.27 -9.24
N LEU A 59 -4.46 5.80 -8.09
CA LEU A 59 -5.28 5.37 -6.97
C LEU A 59 -5.74 6.57 -6.16
N ARG A 60 -6.89 7.14 -6.54
CA ARG A 60 -7.44 8.36 -5.89
C ARG A 60 -8.36 8.10 -4.70
N LYS A 61 -8.84 6.86 -4.57
CA LYS A 61 -9.76 6.44 -3.51
C LYS A 61 -9.48 4.99 -3.10
N PRO A 62 -9.86 4.58 -1.89
CA PRO A 62 -9.80 3.19 -1.48
C PRO A 62 -10.41 2.28 -2.53
N THR A 63 -9.65 1.28 -2.99
CA THR A 63 -10.04 0.40 -4.09
C THR A 63 -9.78 -1.06 -3.73
N ILE A 64 -10.78 -1.92 -3.96
CA ILE A 64 -10.66 -3.36 -3.74
C ILE A 64 -9.67 -3.93 -4.75
N LEU A 65 -8.63 -4.61 -4.25
CA LEU A 65 -7.72 -5.39 -5.06
C LEU A 65 -8.40 -6.69 -5.45
N ARG A 66 -8.36 -6.98 -6.75
CA ARG A 66 -8.78 -8.26 -7.31
C ARG A 66 -7.53 -9.09 -7.59
N PRO A 67 -7.55 -10.41 -7.36
CA PRO A 67 -6.46 -11.29 -7.74
C PRO A 67 -6.16 -11.21 -9.23
#